data_AF-A0A7Y3CJH5-F1
#
_entry.id   AF-A0A7Y3CJH5-F1
#
_cell.length_a   1.000
_cell.length_b   1.000
_cell.length_c   1.000
_cell.angle_alpha   90.00
_cell.angle_beta   90.00
_cell.angle_gamma   90.00
#
_symmetry.space_group_name_H-M   'P 1'
#
loop_
_entity.id
_entity.type
_entity.pdbx_description
1 polymer ?
#
loop_
_entity_poly.entity_id
_entity_poly.type
_entity_poly.pdbx_seq_one_letter_code
_entity_poly.pdbx_strand_id
1 'polypeptide(L)' 'MPTQNESPYVSHVFVCSNDRGGERKSCADNNSQLIKSKLKDVVREKGWKGKVRISTSGCMGLC' A
#
# COMPACT_ATOMS: atom_id res chain seq x y z
N MET A 1 -10.36 28.34 5.25
CA MET A 1 -10.73 26.92 5.30
C MET A 1 -9.86 26.17 4.31
N PRO A 2 -9.28 25.00 4.66
CA PRO A 2 -8.48 24.25 3.70
C PRO A 2 -9.37 23.75 2.56
N THR A 3 -8.95 23.98 1.32
CA THR A 3 -9.62 23.44 0.13
C THR A 3 -9.41 21.92 0.11
N GLN A 4 -10.50 21.15 0.18
CA GLN A 4 -10.43 19.71 0.06
C GLN A 4 -10.33 19.34 -1.43
N ASN A 5 -9.21 18.73 -1.82
CA ASN A 5 -9.01 18.24 -3.17
C ASN A 5 -9.53 16.80 -3.30
N GLU A 6 -10.17 16.50 -4.41
CA GLU A 6 -10.55 15.13 -4.75
C GLU A 6 -9.34 14.30 -5.15
N SER A 7 -9.34 13.03 -4.75
CA SER A 7 -8.33 12.07 -5.19
C SER A 7 -8.46 11.84 -6.69
N PRO A 8 -7.36 11.88 -7.47
CA PRO A 8 -7.39 11.50 -8.88
C PRO A 8 -7.58 9.99 -9.09
N TYR A 9 -7.46 9.20 -8.01
CA TYR A 9 -7.57 7.74 -8.05
C TYR A 9 -8.97 7.31 -7.62
N VAL A 10 -9.56 6.40 -8.39
CA VAL A 10 -10.77 5.65 -8.04
C VAL A 10 -10.55 4.83 -6.77
N SER A 11 -9.35 4.27 -6.62
CA SER A 11 -8.95 3.55 -5.40
C SER A 11 -7.49 3.79 -5.09
N HIS A 12 -7.20 4.08 -3.82
CA HIS A 12 -5.85 4.23 -3.31
C HIS A 12 -5.62 3.20 -2.21
N VAL A 13 -4.85 2.17 -2.54
CA VAL A 13 -4.51 1.08 -1.62
C VAL A 13 -3.18 1.37 -0.95
N PHE A 14 -3.19 1.33 0.37
CA PHE A 14 -2.01 1.42 1.22
C PHE A 14 -1.64 0.03 1.72
N VAL A 15 -0.40 -0.38 1.49
CA VAL A 15 0.15 -1.64 1.97
C VAL A 15 1.09 -1.34 3.13
N CYS A 16 0.70 -1.76 4.34
CA CYS A 16 1.59 -1.72 5.49
C CYS A 16 2.79 -2.61 5.20
N SER A 17 3.96 -2.00 5.19
CA SER A 17 5.20 -2.69 4.89
C SER A 17 6.25 -2.40 5.96
N ASN A 18 5.76 -2.15 7.17
CA ASN A 18 6.57 -1.79 8.32
C ASN A 18 7.37 -3.00 8.78
N ASP A 19 8.68 -2.81 8.91
CA ASP A 19 9.61 -3.73 9.53
C ASP A 19 9.98 -3.20 10.93
N ARG A 20 10.14 -4.10 11.88
CA ARG A 20 10.53 -3.78 13.26
C ARG A 20 11.78 -4.53 13.69
N GLY A 21 12.52 -5.10 12.74
CA GLY A 21 13.79 -5.78 13.00
C GLY A 21 13.67 -6.96 13.96
N GLY A 22 12.50 -7.61 14.02
CA GLY A 22 12.24 -8.73 14.92
C GLY A 22 11.93 -8.35 16.38
N GLU A 23 11.92 -7.07 16.76
CA GLU A 23 11.56 -6.65 18.14
C GLU A 23 10.12 -7.03 18.52
N ARG A 24 9.22 -7.03 17.52
CA ARG A 24 7.83 -7.49 17.63
C ARG A 24 7.30 -7.81 16.24
N LYS A 25 6.24 -8.62 16.16
CA LYS A 25 5.56 -8.95 14.91
C LYS A 25 5.33 -7.71 14.05
N SER A 26 5.61 -7.84 12.77
CA SER A 26 5.49 -6.78 11.78
C SER A 26 4.92 -7.33 10.47
N CYS A 27 4.41 -6.44 9.62
CA CYS A 27 3.93 -6.86 8.31
C CYS A 27 5.08 -7.29 7.39
N ALA A 28 6.29 -6.79 7.60
CA ALA A 28 7.47 -7.19 6.82
C ALA A 28 7.84 -8.67 7.07
N ASP A 29 7.64 -9.17 8.29
CA ASP A 29 7.92 -10.57 8.68
C ASP A 29 7.14 -11.57 7.81
N ASN A 30 5.97 -11.16 7.29
CA ASN A 30 5.10 -11.96 6.42
C ASN A 30 5.19 -11.55 4.94
N ASN A 31 6.33 -11.01 4.50
CA ASN A 31 6.59 -10.63 3.10
C ASN A 31 5.60 -9.61 2.52
N SER A 32 5.13 -8.64 3.31
CA SER A 32 4.22 -7.57 2.82
C SER A 32 4.75 -6.81 1.59
N GLN A 33 6.06 -6.76 1.37
CA GLN A 33 6.67 -6.18 0.16
C GLN A 33 6.30 -6.95 -1.11
N LEU A 34 6.21 -8.27 -1.02
CA LEU A 34 5.77 -9.12 -2.13
C LEU A 34 4.30 -8.85 -2.48
N ILE A 35 3.44 -8.63 -1.46
CA ILE A 35 2.04 -8.26 -1.67
C ILE A 35 1.95 -6.94 -2.44
N LYS A 36 2.70 -5.92 -2.01
CA LYS A 36 2.75 -4.63 -2.71
C LYS A 36 3.21 -4.79 -4.17
N SER A 37 4.25 -5.59 -4.43
CA SER A 37 4.72 -5.83 -5.81
C SER A 37 3.64 -6.48 -6.65
N LYS A 38 3.05 -7.58 -6.16
CA LYS A 38 1.97 -8.30 -6.87
C LYS A 38 0.78 -7.39 -7.17
N LEU A 39 0.38 -6.52 -6.24
CA LEU A 39 -0.70 -5.56 -6.47
C LEU A 39 -0.34 -4.56 -7.58
N LYS A 40 0.91 -4.10 -7.66
CA LYS A 40 1.37 -3.23 -8.76
C LYS A 40 1.37 -3.96 -10.11
N ASP A 41 1.74 -5.23 -10.12
CA ASP A 41 1.72 -6.06 -11.32
C ASP A 41 0.29 -6.23 -11.83
N VAL A 42 -0.66 -6.56 -10.95
CA VAL A 42 -2.10 -6.64 -11.29
C VAL A 42 -2.63 -5.31 -11.82
N VAL A 43 -2.29 -4.18 -11.19
CA VAL A 43 -2.70 -2.84 -11.67
C VAL A 43 -2.17 -2.56 -13.08
N ARG A 44 -0.93 -3.00 -13.38
CA ARG A 44 -0.35 -2.87 -14.73
C ARG A 44 -1.06 -3.78 -15.73
N GLU A 45 -1.22 -5.06 -15.40
CA GLU A 45 -1.83 -6.08 -16.27
C GLU A 45 -3.28 -5.77 -16.61
N LYS A 46 -4.03 -5.20 -15.67
CA LYS A 46 -5.43 -4.79 -15.86
C LYS A 46 -5.59 -3.42 -16.51
N GLY A 47 -4.49 -2.72 -16.82
CA GLY A 47 -4.55 -1.38 -17.40
C GLY A 47 -5.12 -0.30 -16.46
N TRP A 48 -5.01 -0.51 -15.14
CA TRP A 48 -5.58 0.41 -14.12
C TRP A 48 -4.61 1.51 -13.69
N LYS A 49 -3.47 1.66 -14.37
CA LYS A 49 -2.54 2.76 -14.12
C LYS A 49 -3.27 4.11 -14.22
N GLY A 50 -3.03 4.98 -13.25
CA GLY A 50 -3.70 6.28 -13.16
C GLY A 50 -5.08 6.25 -12.48
N LYS A 51 -5.74 5.08 -12.39
CA LYS A 51 -7.03 4.92 -11.69
C LYS A 51 -6.86 4.27 -10.32
N VAL A 52 -5.98 3.28 -10.21
CA VAL A 52 -5.67 2.58 -8.96
C VAL A 52 -4.22 2.88 -8.55
N ARG A 53 -4.05 3.37 -7.32
CA ARG A 53 -2.74 3.67 -6.75
C ARG A 53 -2.39 2.67 -5.67
N ILE A 54 -1.20 2.07 -5.76
CA ILE A 54 -0.63 1.21 -4.70
C ILE A 54 0.53 1.96 -4.04
N SER A 55 0.39 2.31 -2.76
CA SER A 55 1.40 3.00 -1.95
C SER A 55 1.86 2.14 -0.77
N THR A 56 3.08 2.39 -0.30
CA THR A 56 3.52 1.89 1.01
C THR A 56 2.92 2.77 2.11
N SER A 57 2.56 2.16 3.23
CA SER A 57 2.32 2.85 4.49
C SER A 57 3.23 2.33 5.60
N GLY A 58 3.35 3.12 6.66
CA GLY A 58 3.85 2.63 7.95
C GLY A 58 2.84 1.73 8.66
N CYS A 59 3.13 1.43 9.93
CA CYS A 59 2.28 0.60 10.77
C CYS A 59 0.87 1.21 10.92
N MET A 60 -0.16 0.37 10.77
CA MET A 60 -1.57 0.74 10.97
C MET A 60 -2.18 0.11 12.24
N GLY A 61 -1.35 -0.51 13.11
CA GLY A 61 -1.78 -1.01 14.42
C GLY A 61 -2.43 -2.40 14.45
N LEU A 62 -2.22 -3.23 13.41
CA LEU A 62 -2.92 -4.53 13.24
C LEU A 62 -1.98 -5.75 13.15
N CYS A 63 -0.71 -5.61 13.52
CA CYS A 63 0.32 -6.67 13.40
C CYS A 63 0.10 -7.84 14.36
#